data_AF-A0A422QRY1-F1
#
_entry.id   AF-A0A422QRY1-F1
#
_cell.length_a   1.000
_cell.length_b   1.000
_cell.length_c   1.000
_cell.angle_alpha   90.00
_cell.angle_beta   90.00
_cell.angle_gamma   90.00
#
_symmetry.space_group_name_H-M   'P 1'
#
loop_
_entity.id
_entity.type
_entity.pdbx_description
1 polymer ?
#
loop_
_entity_poly.entity_id
_entity_poly.type
_entity_poly.pdbx_seq_one_letter_code
_entity_poly.pdbx_strand_id
1 'polypeptide(L)'
;MVRLTPIATDGSFSGGGGAYFDKSGTLRAAPANTLRVSYDPVDLSRAPYALIEPASTNMLRYSEQLDNSSVWGGANLGVNVDVSIAPDGNMTADRLVAAASSGAHYRDQEVAGTFSNGSRYTFSVFLRAHTLERARLDMYYAVGSTGGYQAVFNLRTGVLESTGPDVHSAAIELLPNGWCRCSIVGVVEYADTYPTRLLSRVILLRGDSATSWLGTGDEGMFSWGAQLVAGDQPGSYIRTTSAPVTRAADIVGAGIGLVASNVPIAEPMWVAGTYAKGAKVRDAANLTYESLVAGNTAALSDKTKWLPLGLTNRWKVFDKAVNSQTSAPGLLAFSVKAGGLANTLMLLNVEGASVTVSQSESGYIRTKRLVRHDVLSWYDFYYEEPIRAGDAVFDDIPPYPGALLTVAIDNGSADSRIGACLLGRYRTIGKTTASMSGGVLSYSTSTTDTFGNVTMVKRSNAKRLNFDVLIPAGFEDEAYRLFSTYTDTEIGVIAGDRYSMGIGYGFLGQWSVPVSRNGKTASIEFRGLV
;
A
#
# COMPACT_ATOMS: atom_id res chain seq x y z
N MET A 1 -23.41 -9.94 -10.76
CA MET A 1 -23.42 -10.42 -9.35
C MET A 1 -22.03 -10.81 -8.95
N VAL A 2 -21.65 -10.60 -7.69
CA VAL A 2 -20.37 -11.00 -7.11
C VAL A 2 -20.62 -12.09 -6.08
N ARG A 3 -20.05 -13.28 -6.30
CA ARG A 3 -20.00 -14.33 -5.27
C ARG A 3 -18.86 -14.00 -4.33
N LEU A 4 -19.18 -13.87 -3.05
CA LEU A 4 -18.28 -13.40 -2.02
C LEU A 4 -17.56 -14.55 -1.35
N THR A 5 -16.29 -14.36 -1.03
CA THR A 5 -15.57 -15.20 -0.07
C THR A 5 -15.42 -14.38 1.21
N PRO A 6 -16.10 -14.75 2.32
CA PRO A 6 -15.94 -14.03 3.57
C PRO A 6 -14.48 -14.02 4.00
N ILE A 7 -13.98 -12.84 4.34
CA ILE A 7 -12.65 -12.67 4.93
C ILE A 7 -12.85 -12.72 6.45
N ALA A 8 -12.62 -13.88 7.05
CA ALA A 8 -12.85 -14.08 8.48
C ALA A 8 -11.57 -14.52 9.23
N THR A 9 -10.44 -14.61 8.53
CA THR A 9 -9.18 -15.12 9.06
C THR A 9 -8.05 -14.16 8.79
N ASP A 10 -7.08 -14.12 9.71
CA ASP A 10 -5.77 -13.55 9.44
C ASP A 10 -5.11 -14.37 8.31
N GLY A 11 -4.67 -13.67 7.28
CA GLY A 11 -3.69 -14.20 6.34
C GLY A 11 -2.33 -14.33 7.01
N SER A 12 -1.38 -14.98 6.34
CA SER A 12 -0.01 -15.07 6.85
C SER A 12 0.97 -14.29 6.00
N PHE A 13 1.92 -13.66 6.68
CA PHE A 13 3.05 -12.99 6.08
C PHE A 13 4.31 -13.40 6.83
N SER A 14 5.37 -13.72 6.09
CA SER A 14 6.71 -13.89 6.63
C SER A 14 7.68 -13.11 5.77
N GLY A 15 8.64 -12.45 6.40
CA GLY A 15 9.61 -11.62 5.68
C GLY A 15 10.69 -11.09 6.61
N GLY A 16 11.79 -10.65 6.02
CA GLY A 16 12.85 -9.95 6.77
C GLY A 16 12.37 -8.59 7.27
N GLY A 17 13.01 -8.07 8.31
CA GLY A 17 12.87 -6.65 8.63
C GLY A 17 13.41 -5.81 7.47
N GLY A 18 12.86 -4.61 7.26
CA GLY A 18 13.26 -3.79 6.12
C GLY A 18 12.71 -2.38 6.20
N ALA A 19 13.26 -1.51 5.36
CA ALA A 19 12.83 -0.11 5.31
C ALA A 19 11.59 0.09 4.43
N TYR A 20 10.82 1.14 4.71
CA TYR A 20 9.69 1.64 3.93
C TYR A 20 9.52 3.14 4.16
N PHE A 21 8.81 3.84 3.27
CA PHE A 21 8.50 5.26 3.47
C PHE A 21 7.13 5.43 4.14
N ASP A 22 7.07 6.26 5.17
CA ASP A 22 5.82 6.66 5.81
C ASP A 22 5.11 7.79 5.04
N LYS A 23 3.95 8.24 5.54
CA LYS A 23 3.13 9.30 4.91
C LYS A 23 3.88 10.63 4.75
N SER A 24 4.93 10.87 5.53
CA SER A 24 5.75 12.08 5.45
C SER A 24 6.92 11.95 4.48
N GLY A 25 7.10 10.79 3.84
CA GLY A 25 8.28 10.49 3.03
C GLY A 25 9.53 10.24 3.87
N THR A 26 9.37 10.01 5.17
CA THR A 26 10.48 9.63 6.05
C THR A 26 10.68 8.12 5.99
N LEU A 27 11.94 7.69 5.91
CA LEU A 27 12.29 6.28 5.92
C LEU A 27 12.10 5.69 7.32
N ARG A 28 11.40 4.56 7.41
CA ARG A 28 11.14 3.84 8.67
C ARG A 28 11.58 2.39 8.53
N ALA A 29 11.97 1.79 9.65
CA ALA A 29 12.27 0.37 9.72
C ALA A 29 11.05 -0.40 10.24
N ALA A 30 10.70 -1.50 9.58
CA ALA A 30 9.76 -2.48 10.10
C ALA A 30 10.53 -3.70 10.63
N PRO A 31 10.12 -4.28 11.77
CA PRO A 31 10.68 -5.55 12.24
C PRO A 31 10.30 -6.70 11.29
N ALA A 32 10.98 -7.83 11.42
CA ALA A 32 10.67 -9.04 10.66
C ALA A 32 9.21 -9.46 10.85
N ASN A 33 8.65 -10.15 9.84
CA ASN A 33 7.27 -10.62 9.81
C ASN A 33 6.21 -9.51 9.94
N THR A 34 6.54 -8.29 9.56
CA THR A 34 5.60 -7.17 9.43
C THR A 34 5.50 -6.79 7.96
N LEU A 35 4.30 -6.87 7.37
CA LEU A 35 4.12 -6.39 6.00
C LEU A 35 4.33 -4.87 5.97
N ARG A 36 5.23 -4.45 5.09
CA ARG A 36 5.56 -3.04 4.89
C ARG A 36 4.56 -2.43 3.93
N VAL A 37 3.92 -1.33 4.35
CA VAL A 37 3.05 -0.52 3.49
C VAL A 37 3.78 0.79 3.25
N SER A 38 4.32 0.95 2.05
CA SER A 38 5.17 2.09 1.70
C SER A 38 4.39 3.13 0.91
N TYR A 39 4.66 4.40 1.18
CA TYR A 39 4.31 5.49 0.29
C TYR A 39 5.33 5.60 -0.84
N ASP A 40 4.92 6.22 -1.94
CA ASP A 40 5.84 6.66 -2.99
C ASP A 40 6.54 7.95 -2.50
N PRO A 41 7.85 7.93 -2.23
CA PRO A 41 8.55 9.09 -1.69
C PRO A 41 8.62 10.26 -2.68
N VAL A 42 8.49 10.00 -3.99
CA VAL A 42 8.55 11.05 -5.03
C VAL A 42 7.19 11.73 -5.17
N ASP A 43 6.10 11.01 -4.89
CA ASP A 43 4.74 11.52 -4.97
C ASP A 43 3.89 10.97 -3.81
N LEU A 44 3.96 11.65 -2.66
CA LEU A 44 3.21 11.30 -1.45
C LEU A 44 1.68 11.46 -1.60
N SER A 45 1.19 12.02 -2.71
CA SER A 45 -0.24 12.06 -3.00
C SER A 45 -0.76 10.71 -3.52
N ARG A 46 0.15 9.81 -3.92
CA ARG A 46 -0.21 8.44 -4.28
C ARG A 46 -0.55 7.66 -3.04
N ALA A 47 -1.60 6.85 -3.18
CA ALA A 47 -1.94 5.86 -2.18
C ALA A 47 -0.76 4.90 -1.94
N PRO A 48 -0.53 4.48 -0.68
CA PRO A 48 0.55 3.55 -0.41
C PRO A 48 0.21 2.15 -0.93
N TYR A 49 1.25 1.34 -1.04
CA TYR A 49 1.17 -0.01 -1.56
C TYR A 49 1.88 -0.98 -0.62
N ALA A 50 1.46 -2.25 -0.64
CA ALA A 50 2.20 -3.31 0.02
C ALA A 50 3.53 -3.53 -0.69
N LEU A 51 4.62 -3.37 0.04
CA LEU A 51 5.96 -3.60 -0.46
C LEU A 51 6.25 -5.10 -0.31
N ILE A 52 6.25 -5.80 -1.46
CA ILE A 52 6.61 -7.22 -1.57
C ILE A 52 7.87 -7.29 -2.40
N GLU A 53 8.96 -7.73 -1.80
CA GLU A 53 10.26 -7.73 -2.45
C GLU A 53 10.99 -9.08 -2.29
N PRO A 54 11.77 -9.50 -3.29
CA PRO A 54 12.62 -10.69 -3.18
C PRO A 54 13.68 -10.52 -2.08
N ALA A 55 14.36 -11.62 -1.73
CA ALA A 55 15.50 -11.54 -0.84
C ALA A 55 16.60 -10.67 -1.48
N SER A 56 17.22 -9.80 -0.70
CA SER A 56 18.31 -8.94 -1.17
C SER A 56 19.34 -8.75 -0.08
N THR A 57 20.60 -8.62 -0.46
CA THR A 57 21.73 -8.45 0.46
C THR A 57 22.45 -7.16 0.11
N ASN A 58 22.51 -6.24 1.07
CA ASN A 58 23.42 -5.11 0.93
C ASN A 58 24.84 -5.59 1.21
N MET A 59 25.67 -5.60 0.17
CA MET A 59 27.04 -6.12 0.20
C MET A 59 28.04 -5.12 0.80
N LEU A 60 27.65 -3.86 0.97
CA LEU A 60 28.49 -2.84 1.60
C LEU A 60 28.45 -2.97 3.11
N ARG A 61 29.55 -2.61 3.77
CA ARG A 61 29.63 -2.51 5.23
C ARG A 61 29.56 -1.04 5.63
N TYR A 62 29.08 -0.79 6.85
CA TYR A 62 28.96 0.52 7.46
C TYR A 62 28.24 1.51 6.55
N SER A 63 27.06 1.11 6.07
CA SER A 63 26.30 1.80 5.02
C SER A 63 25.89 3.23 5.34
N GLU A 64 25.89 3.62 6.62
CA GLU A 64 25.54 4.97 7.09
C GLU A 64 26.75 5.78 7.54
N GLN A 65 27.93 5.15 7.64
CA GLN A 65 29.15 5.70 8.24
C GLN A 65 30.23 5.79 7.17
N LEU A 66 30.04 6.71 6.23
CA LEU A 66 31.00 6.94 5.15
C LEU A 66 32.29 7.57 5.70
N ASP A 67 32.28 8.08 6.93
CA ASP A 67 33.45 8.54 7.68
C ASP A 67 34.47 7.41 8.00
N ASN A 68 34.03 6.15 8.11
CA ASN A 68 34.89 5.02 8.50
C ASN A 68 35.95 4.68 7.43
N SER A 69 37.12 5.33 7.53
CA SER A 69 38.24 5.22 6.59
C SER A 69 38.95 3.87 6.55
N SER A 70 38.67 2.97 7.51
CA SER A 70 39.19 1.60 7.48
C SER A 70 38.41 0.68 6.54
N VAL A 71 37.22 1.11 6.11
CA VAL A 71 36.33 0.34 5.23
C VAL A 71 36.02 1.11 3.95
N TRP A 72 35.80 2.41 4.09
CA TRP A 72 35.59 3.32 2.97
C TRP A 72 36.93 3.91 2.54
N GLY A 73 37.33 3.62 1.31
CA GLY A 73 38.43 4.26 0.62
C GLY A 73 38.06 5.66 0.13
N GLY A 74 38.94 6.28 -0.64
CA GLY A 74 38.70 7.60 -1.21
C GLY A 74 39.99 8.32 -1.57
N ALA A 75 39.84 9.44 -2.27
CA ALA A 75 40.93 10.39 -2.52
C ALA A 75 40.44 11.82 -2.37
N ASN A 76 41.32 12.68 -1.85
CA ASN A 76 41.10 14.12 -1.70
C ASN A 76 39.78 14.48 -0.99
N LEU A 77 39.35 13.67 -0.02
CA LEU A 77 38.05 13.83 0.64
C LEU A 77 38.18 13.79 2.16
N GLY A 78 37.56 14.76 2.84
CA GLY A 78 37.28 14.73 4.27
C GLY A 78 35.81 14.38 4.54
N VAL A 79 35.49 13.99 5.76
CA VAL A 79 34.11 13.69 6.19
C VAL A 79 33.83 14.37 7.53
N ASN A 80 32.73 15.10 7.64
CA ASN A 80 32.17 15.54 8.92
C ASN A 80 31.04 14.58 9.31
N VAL A 81 31.12 14.02 10.52
CA VAL A 81 30.27 12.91 10.97
C VAL A 81 28.95 13.43 11.56
N ASP A 82 27.83 12.80 11.22
CA ASP A 82 26.52 13.01 11.89
C ASP A 82 26.09 14.49 11.98
N VAL A 83 26.33 15.28 10.92
CA VAL A 83 26.12 16.75 10.92
C VAL A 83 24.76 17.19 10.38
N SER A 84 23.92 16.26 9.90
CA SER A 84 22.62 16.57 9.32
C SER A 84 21.58 15.49 9.63
N ILE A 85 20.30 15.87 9.56
CA ILE A 85 19.17 14.92 9.59
C ILE A 85 19.19 14.10 8.28
N ALA A 86 19.24 12.77 8.43
CA ALA A 86 19.22 11.77 7.38
C ALA A 86 17.78 11.45 6.91
N PRO A 87 17.59 10.68 5.82
CA PRO A 87 16.27 10.31 5.31
C PRO A 87 15.36 9.58 6.30
N ASP A 88 15.92 8.95 7.33
CA ASP A 88 15.18 8.25 8.39
C ASP A 88 14.68 9.18 9.52
N GLY A 89 15.05 10.47 9.46
CA GLY A 89 14.70 11.49 10.43
C GLY A 89 15.68 11.62 11.61
N ASN A 90 16.77 10.84 11.64
CA ASN A 90 17.78 10.91 12.68
C ASN A 90 18.98 11.77 12.26
N MET A 91 19.71 12.35 13.22
CA MET A 91 20.90 13.15 12.94
C MET A 91 22.12 12.23 12.75
N THR A 92 22.17 11.53 11.62
CA THR A 92 23.19 10.52 11.31
C THR A 92 23.79 10.68 9.91
N ALA A 93 23.52 11.81 9.24
CA ALA A 93 24.04 12.03 7.90
C ALA A 93 25.44 12.65 7.95
N ASP A 94 26.36 12.01 7.24
CA ASP A 94 27.71 12.51 7.03
C ASP A 94 27.72 13.63 5.98
N ARG A 95 28.72 14.49 6.06
CA ARG A 95 29.05 15.48 5.03
C ARG A 95 30.38 15.13 4.40
N LEU A 96 30.35 14.82 3.11
CA LEU A 96 31.55 14.61 2.30
C LEU A 96 32.08 15.99 1.87
N VAL A 97 33.37 16.23 2.10
CA VAL A 97 34.02 17.52 1.88
C VAL A 97 35.23 17.36 0.97
N ALA A 98 35.29 18.12 -0.12
CA ALA A 98 36.44 18.17 -1.00
C ALA A 98 37.63 18.81 -0.28
N ALA A 99 38.70 18.03 -0.08
CA ALA A 99 39.93 18.51 0.55
C ALA A 99 40.61 19.62 -0.26
N ALA A 100 41.45 20.45 0.38
CA ALA A 100 42.20 21.54 -0.26
C ALA A 100 43.36 21.04 -1.13
N SER A 101 43.05 20.17 -2.10
CA SER A 101 43.99 19.45 -2.96
C SER A 101 43.41 19.36 -4.37
N SER A 102 44.28 19.30 -5.39
CA SER A 102 43.87 19.11 -6.77
C SER A 102 43.67 17.62 -7.09
N GLY A 103 42.56 17.29 -7.73
CA GLY A 103 42.28 15.94 -8.21
C GLY A 103 40.80 15.60 -8.15
N ALA A 104 40.48 14.32 -8.34
CA ALA A 104 39.13 13.83 -8.07
C ALA A 104 38.90 13.72 -6.57
N HIS A 105 37.69 14.09 -6.14
CA HIS A 105 37.23 14.05 -4.75
C HIS A 105 36.16 12.97 -4.63
N TYR A 106 36.48 11.85 -3.98
CA TYR A 106 35.56 10.71 -3.95
C TYR A 106 35.67 9.85 -2.70
N ARG A 107 34.59 9.11 -2.45
CA ARG A 107 34.50 8.05 -1.45
C ARG A 107 34.11 6.75 -2.13
N ASP A 108 34.73 5.63 -1.77
CA ASP A 108 34.40 4.33 -2.34
C ASP A 108 34.49 3.17 -1.36
N GLN A 109 33.86 2.06 -1.73
CA GLN A 109 34.05 0.78 -1.06
C GLN A 109 34.08 -0.32 -2.11
N GLU A 110 35.00 -1.26 -1.91
CA GLU A 110 35.21 -2.40 -2.78
C GLU A 110 34.66 -3.66 -2.09
N VAL A 111 33.82 -4.40 -2.81
CA VAL A 111 33.25 -5.66 -2.34
C VAL A 111 34.01 -6.82 -2.97
N ALA A 112 34.55 -7.67 -2.11
CA ALA A 112 35.15 -8.95 -2.46
C ALA A 112 34.07 -9.98 -2.79
N GLY A 113 34.22 -10.71 -3.89
CA GLY A 113 33.31 -11.81 -4.20
C GLY A 113 33.54 -12.42 -5.57
N THR A 114 32.68 -13.38 -5.92
CA THR A 114 32.56 -13.90 -7.27
C THR A 114 31.34 -13.28 -7.91
N PHE A 115 31.53 -12.58 -9.03
CA PHE A 115 30.46 -11.93 -9.76
C PHE A 115 30.27 -12.64 -11.10
N SER A 116 29.06 -13.11 -11.37
CA SER A 116 28.75 -13.95 -12.53
C SER A 116 28.56 -13.13 -13.81
N ASN A 117 29.06 -13.64 -14.93
CA ASN A 117 28.87 -13.03 -16.25
C ASN A 117 27.37 -12.84 -16.56
N GLY A 118 27.02 -11.67 -17.10
CA GLY A 118 25.64 -11.26 -17.41
C GLY A 118 24.79 -10.88 -16.20
N SER A 119 25.33 -10.94 -14.97
CA SER A 119 24.57 -10.57 -13.76
C SER A 119 24.54 -9.06 -13.56
N ARG A 120 23.39 -8.57 -13.10
CA ARG A 120 23.17 -7.16 -12.79
C ARG A 120 23.46 -6.86 -11.33
N TYR A 121 24.07 -5.72 -11.08
CA TYR A 121 24.27 -5.16 -9.75
C TYR A 121 23.82 -3.71 -9.73
N THR A 122 23.20 -3.31 -8.63
CA THR A 122 22.70 -1.95 -8.41
C THR A 122 23.41 -1.32 -7.23
N PHE A 123 24.12 -0.22 -7.47
CA PHE A 123 24.64 0.65 -6.43
C PHE A 123 23.68 1.83 -6.22
N SER A 124 23.35 2.12 -4.97
CA SER A 124 22.56 3.30 -4.59
C SER A 124 23.09 3.97 -3.34
N VAL A 125 22.84 5.27 -3.20
CA VAL A 125 23.21 6.06 -2.02
C VAL A 125 22.25 7.24 -1.90
N PHE A 126 21.91 7.64 -0.68
CA PHE A 126 21.19 8.89 -0.44
C PHE A 126 22.20 10.04 -0.39
N LEU A 127 21.99 11.05 -1.22
CA LEU A 127 22.79 12.26 -1.28
C LEU A 127 21.90 13.48 -1.19
N ARG A 128 22.38 14.55 -0.59
CA ARG A 128 21.68 15.84 -0.55
C ARG A 128 22.63 16.98 -0.85
N ALA A 129 22.21 17.86 -1.76
CA ALA A 129 23.00 19.04 -2.11
C ALA A 129 23.34 19.87 -0.86
N HIS A 130 24.52 20.46 -0.84
CA HIS A 130 24.91 21.47 0.12
C HIS A 130 25.52 22.66 -0.63
N THR A 131 26.84 22.78 -0.65
CA THR A 131 27.55 23.76 -1.48
C THR A 131 27.84 23.21 -2.86
N LEU A 132 27.91 21.88 -2.99
CA LEU A 132 27.93 21.17 -4.26
C LEU A 132 26.56 20.56 -4.55
N GLU A 133 26.18 20.60 -5.82
CA GLU A 133 24.84 20.22 -6.29
C GLU A 133 24.86 18.99 -7.20
N ARG A 134 26.04 18.56 -7.65
CA ARG A 134 26.19 17.44 -8.57
C ARG A 134 27.08 16.36 -8.00
N ALA A 135 26.64 15.14 -8.16
CA ALA A 135 27.40 13.95 -7.80
C ALA A 135 27.44 13.01 -9.00
N ARG A 136 28.55 12.27 -9.12
CA ARG A 136 28.65 11.15 -10.04
C ARG A 136 28.76 9.85 -9.25
N LEU A 137 27.96 8.86 -9.61
CA LEU A 137 28.13 7.51 -9.11
C LEU A 137 28.93 6.70 -10.13
N ASP A 138 29.91 5.97 -9.61
CA ASP A 138 30.72 5.03 -10.36
C ASP A 138 30.53 3.63 -9.80
N MET A 139 30.39 2.66 -10.69
CA MET A 139 30.55 1.26 -10.37
C MET A 139 31.47 0.61 -11.39
N TYR A 140 32.44 -0.18 -10.94
CA TYR A 140 33.36 -0.88 -11.83
C TYR A 140 33.84 -2.18 -11.20
N TYR A 141 34.16 -3.14 -12.04
CA TYR A 141 34.73 -4.41 -11.64
C TYR A 141 36.12 -4.56 -12.26
N ALA A 142 37.05 -5.17 -11.52
CA ALA A 142 38.43 -5.27 -11.97
C ALA A 142 38.59 -6.42 -12.97
N VAL A 143 38.63 -6.10 -14.26
CA VAL A 143 39.33 -6.87 -15.30
C VAL A 143 40.06 -5.85 -16.17
N GLY A 144 41.33 -6.12 -16.48
CA GLY A 144 42.28 -5.17 -17.08
C GLY A 144 41.67 -4.16 -18.06
N SER A 145 41.72 -2.89 -17.66
CA SER A 145 41.48 -1.67 -18.44
C SER A 145 40.13 -1.50 -19.17
N THR A 146 39.37 -0.52 -18.65
CA THR A 146 38.37 0.35 -19.30
C THR A 146 36.95 -0.20 -19.45
N GLY A 147 36.07 0.22 -18.54
CA GLY A 147 34.63 -0.02 -18.60
C GLY A 147 34.01 0.09 -17.22
N GLY A 148 33.73 1.31 -16.77
CA GLY A 148 32.99 1.56 -15.52
C GLY A 148 31.64 2.15 -15.84
N TYR A 149 30.62 1.79 -15.08
CA TYR A 149 29.29 2.39 -15.14
C TYR A 149 29.35 3.73 -14.42
N GLN A 150 28.87 4.78 -15.07
CA GLN A 150 29.01 6.16 -14.59
C GLN A 150 27.70 6.90 -14.82
N ALA A 151 27.16 7.57 -13.81
CA ALA A 151 26.00 8.44 -14.00
C ALA A 151 26.14 9.73 -13.20
N VAL A 152 25.79 10.86 -13.82
CA VAL A 152 25.84 12.18 -13.21
C VAL A 152 24.43 12.62 -12.82
N PHE A 153 24.30 13.06 -11.58
CA PHE A 153 23.03 13.46 -10.98
C PHE A 153 23.11 14.90 -10.48
N ASN A 154 22.06 15.66 -10.76
CA ASN A 154 21.82 16.96 -10.15
C ASN A 154 20.92 16.78 -8.92
N LEU A 155 21.51 16.94 -7.74
CA LEU A 155 20.86 16.74 -6.45
C LEU A 155 19.91 17.89 -6.09
N ARG A 156 20.07 19.09 -6.69
CA ARG A 156 19.16 20.21 -6.46
C ARG A 156 17.88 20.05 -7.26
N THR A 157 17.99 19.69 -8.54
CA THR A 157 16.82 19.57 -9.43
C THR A 157 16.21 18.17 -9.44
N GLY A 158 16.92 17.16 -8.92
CA GLY A 158 16.46 15.77 -8.94
C GLY A 158 16.51 15.16 -10.34
N VAL A 159 17.50 15.56 -11.16
CA VAL A 159 17.60 15.15 -12.57
C VAL A 159 18.84 14.28 -12.80
N LEU A 160 18.66 13.17 -13.51
CA LEU A 160 19.75 12.40 -14.12
C LEU A 160 20.25 13.18 -15.35
N GLU A 161 21.48 13.71 -15.29
CA GLU A 161 22.02 14.58 -16.35
C GLU A 161 22.75 13.80 -17.44
N SER A 162 23.46 12.71 -17.10
CA SER A 162 24.12 11.85 -18.09
C SER A 162 24.42 10.45 -17.56
N THR A 163 24.58 9.50 -18.48
CA THR A 163 25.05 8.14 -18.22
C THR A 163 26.18 7.78 -19.17
N GLY A 164 27.13 6.97 -18.70
CA GLY A 164 28.13 6.32 -19.54
C GLY A 164 27.50 5.29 -20.49
N PRO A 165 28.22 4.89 -21.55
CA PRO A 165 27.69 4.03 -22.61
C PRO A 165 27.30 2.62 -22.13
N ASP A 166 27.94 2.12 -21.08
CA ASP A 166 27.77 0.74 -20.57
C ASP A 166 26.77 0.64 -19.40
N VAL A 167 26.18 1.77 -18.99
CA VAL A 167 25.18 1.80 -17.90
C VAL A 167 23.91 1.11 -18.37
N HIS A 168 23.45 0.09 -17.63
CA HIS A 168 22.20 -0.58 -17.94
C HIS A 168 21.00 0.34 -17.69
N SER A 169 20.99 0.96 -16.51
CA SER A 169 20.02 2.00 -16.13
C SER A 169 20.60 2.84 -14.99
N ALA A 170 20.09 4.06 -14.84
CA ALA A 170 20.37 4.93 -13.71
C ALA A 170 19.09 5.68 -13.33
N ALA A 171 18.93 6.00 -12.06
CA ALA A 171 17.75 6.71 -11.58
C ALA A 171 18.10 7.65 -10.41
N ILE A 172 17.27 8.66 -10.24
CA ILE A 172 17.29 9.56 -9.10
C ILE A 172 15.87 9.72 -8.58
N GLU A 173 15.69 9.45 -7.29
CA GLU A 173 14.43 9.62 -6.57
C GLU A 173 14.60 10.81 -5.61
N LEU A 174 13.99 11.95 -5.91
CA LEU A 174 13.99 13.12 -5.03
C LEU A 174 12.92 12.95 -3.94
N LEU A 175 13.34 12.94 -2.69
CA LEU A 175 12.51 12.86 -1.50
C LEU A 175 12.02 14.25 -1.07
N PRO A 176 10.91 14.37 -0.32
CA PRO A 176 10.31 15.65 0.06
C PRO A 176 11.20 16.50 0.99
N ASN A 177 12.13 15.86 1.70
CA ASN A 177 13.11 16.51 2.58
C ASN A 177 14.40 16.96 1.85
N GLY A 178 14.41 16.90 0.51
CA GLY A 178 15.52 17.32 -0.35
C GLY A 178 16.65 16.32 -0.49
N TRP A 179 16.54 15.14 0.13
CA TRP A 179 17.44 14.02 -0.16
C TRP A 179 17.11 13.40 -1.51
N CYS A 180 18.12 12.91 -2.22
CA CYS A 180 17.99 12.18 -3.46
C CYS A 180 18.56 10.79 -3.27
N ARG A 181 17.80 9.74 -3.59
CA ARG A 181 18.38 8.40 -3.75
C ARG A 181 18.87 8.26 -5.19
N CYS A 182 20.17 8.32 -5.38
CA CYS A 182 20.80 8.10 -6.68
C CYS A 182 21.13 6.62 -6.82
N SER A 183 20.88 6.03 -7.99
CA SER A 183 21.21 4.63 -8.28
C SER A 183 21.75 4.42 -9.69
N ILE A 184 22.64 3.45 -9.83
CA ILE A 184 23.19 2.98 -11.10
C ILE A 184 23.15 1.46 -11.15
N VAL A 185 22.81 0.92 -12.33
CA VAL A 185 22.78 -0.51 -12.62
C VAL A 185 23.83 -0.82 -13.68
N GLY A 186 24.67 -1.81 -13.39
CA GLY A 186 25.68 -2.32 -14.31
C GLY A 186 25.53 -3.82 -14.53
N VAL A 187 25.92 -4.29 -15.72
CA VAL A 187 25.93 -5.71 -16.09
C VAL A 187 27.36 -6.22 -16.10
N VAL A 188 27.72 -7.10 -15.17
CA VAL A 188 29.08 -7.66 -15.11
C VAL A 188 29.31 -8.50 -16.36
N GLU A 189 30.25 -8.08 -17.21
CA GLU A 189 30.59 -8.76 -18.47
C GLU A 189 32.10 -9.01 -18.57
N TYR A 190 32.51 -10.25 -18.82
CA TYR A 190 33.93 -10.60 -18.98
C TYR A 190 34.11 -11.82 -19.88
N ALA A 191 35.26 -11.87 -20.58
CA ALA A 191 35.61 -12.95 -21.50
C ALA A 191 36.22 -14.16 -20.78
N ASP A 192 37.31 -13.97 -20.04
CA ASP A 192 38.16 -15.09 -19.60
C ASP A 192 38.43 -15.14 -18.08
N THR A 193 38.42 -13.99 -17.39
CA THR A 193 38.72 -13.91 -15.95
C THR A 193 37.54 -13.33 -15.19
N TYR A 194 37.04 -14.10 -14.22
CA TYR A 194 35.98 -13.64 -13.31
C TYR A 194 36.48 -12.46 -12.47
N PRO A 195 35.75 -11.33 -12.42
CA PRO A 195 36.11 -10.27 -11.51
C PRO A 195 35.95 -10.74 -10.07
N THR A 196 36.94 -10.43 -9.25
CA THR A 196 36.97 -10.79 -7.82
C THR A 196 36.49 -9.66 -6.91
N ARG A 197 36.17 -8.52 -7.54
CA ARG A 197 35.98 -7.23 -6.90
C ARG A 197 34.97 -6.40 -7.68
N LEU A 198 34.04 -5.77 -6.97
CA LEU A 198 33.12 -4.77 -7.50
C LEU A 198 33.20 -3.53 -6.60
N LEU A 199 33.56 -2.40 -7.19
CA LEU A 199 33.73 -1.15 -6.48
C LEU A 199 32.52 -0.23 -6.72
N SER A 200 32.09 0.43 -5.66
CA SER A 200 31.03 1.45 -5.67
C SER A 200 31.57 2.78 -5.15
N ARG A 201 31.41 3.85 -5.91
CA ARG A 201 32.04 5.15 -5.63
C ARG A 201 31.07 6.32 -5.81
N VAL A 202 31.19 7.28 -4.91
CA VAL A 202 30.55 8.60 -4.99
C VAL A 202 31.64 9.64 -5.28
N ILE A 203 31.49 10.39 -6.36
CA ILE A 203 32.42 11.46 -6.78
C ILE A 203 31.70 12.82 -6.67
N LEU A 204 32.37 13.77 -6.02
CA LEU A 204 31.92 15.16 -5.92
C LEU A 204 32.31 15.92 -7.20
N LEU A 205 31.33 16.53 -7.86
CA LEU A 205 31.57 17.35 -9.05
C LEU A 205 31.49 18.84 -8.71
N ARG A 206 32.29 19.65 -9.41
CA ARG A 206 32.16 21.12 -9.40
C ARG A 206 31.67 21.60 -10.77
N GLY A 207 30.81 22.61 -10.78
CA GLY A 207 30.22 23.12 -12.02
C GLY A 207 29.38 22.05 -12.72
N ASP A 208 29.40 22.00 -14.04
CA ASP A 208 28.52 21.10 -14.82
C ASP A 208 29.01 19.65 -14.88
N SER A 209 30.32 19.39 -14.82
CA SER A 209 30.84 18.02 -14.89
C SER A 209 32.30 17.84 -14.46
N ALA A 210 32.92 18.82 -13.80
CA ALA A 210 34.35 18.72 -13.47
C ALA A 210 34.59 17.62 -12.43
N THR A 211 35.21 16.53 -12.87
CA THR A 211 35.58 15.37 -12.04
C THR A 211 36.93 15.55 -11.33
N SER A 212 37.73 16.54 -11.74
CA SER A 212 39.00 16.89 -11.11
C SER A 212 39.13 18.40 -11.00
N TRP A 213 39.42 18.90 -9.81
CA TRP A 213 39.49 20.34 -9.52
C TRP A 213 40.30 20.59 -8.23
N LEU A 214 40.66 21.84 -7.98
CA LEU A 214 41.27 22.25 -6.70
C LEU A 214 40.17 22.51 -5.67
N GLY A 215 40.06 21.62 -4.68
CA GLY A 215 39.14 21.78 -3.56
C GLY A 215 39.51 22.91 -2.61
N THR A 216 38.54 23.35 -1.82
CA THR A 216 38.69 24.45 -0.85
C THR A 216 38.85 23.96 0.59
N GLY A 217 38.55 22.69 0.88
CA GLY A 217 38.42 22.20 2.24
C GLY A 217 37.04 22.46 2.86
N ASP A 218 36.15 23.19 2.18
CA ASP A 218 34.83 23.54 2.67
C ASP A 218 33.68 23.14 1.72
N GLU A 219 33.93 22.91 0.44
CA GLU A 219 32.87 22.48 -0.48
C GLU A 219 32.50 21.01 -0.30
N GLY A 220 31.21 20.72 -0.20
CA GLY A 220 30.74 19.35 -0.01
C GLY A 220 29.25 19.14 -0.28
N MET A 221 28.79 17.94 0.07
CA MET A 221 27.40 17.48 0.04
C MET A 221 27.15 16.50 1.18
N PHE A 222 25.88 16.25 1.52
CA PHE A 222 25.55 15.23 2.53
C PHE A 222 25.37 13.86 1.90
N SER A 223 25.70 12.82 2.65
CA SER A 223 25.60 11.42 2.25
C SER A 223 25.05 10.55 3.37
N TRP A 224 24.27 9.54 3.00
CA TRP A 224 23.75 8.53 3.93
C TRP A 224 23.32 7.27 3.17
N GLY A 225 23.28 6.13 3.87
CA GLY A 225 22.59 4.92 3.40
C GLY A 225 23.06 4.36 2.05
N ALA A 226 24.35 4.07 1.91
CA ALA A 226 24.90 3.40 0.73
C ALA A 226 24.52 1.91 0.67
N GLN A 227 24.18 1.42 -0.53
CA GLN A 227 23.73 0.06 -0.74
C GLN A 227 24.17 -0.50 -2.10
N LEU A 228 24.81 -1.67 -2.10
CA LEU A 228 25.10 -2.47 -3.29
C LEU A 228 24.37 -3.79 -3.21
N VAL A 229 23.50 -4.07 -4.19
CA VAL A 229 22.69 -5.29 -4.25
C VAL A 229 22.82 -5.96 -5.61
N ALA A 230 22.62 -7.27 -5.67
CA ALA A 230 22.40 -7.97 -6.94
C ALA A 230 20.97 -7.71 -7.43
N GLY A 231 20.81 -7.51 -8.74
CA GLY A 231 19.54 -7.17 -9.38
C GLY A 231 19.58 -5.85 -10.13
N ASP A 232 18.45 -5.48 -10.73
CA ASP A 232 18.24 -4.31 -11.58
C ASP A 232 17.52 -3.16 -10.87
N GLN A 233 17.29 -3.30 -9.57
CA GLN A 233 16.67 -2.29 -8.72
C GLN A 233 17.37 -2.24 -7.38
N PRO A 234 17.49 -1.05 -6.74
CA PRO A 234 18.13 -0.94 -5.45
C PRO A 234 17.29 -1.57 -4.34
N GLY A 235 15.96 -1.70 -4.52
CA GLY A 235 15.02 -2.18 -3.50
C GLY A 235 14.97 -1.29 -2.25
N SER A 236 14.24 -1.71 -1.22
CA SER A 236 14.27 -1.05 0.09
C SER A 236 15.68 -0.99 0.67
N TYR A 237 15.94 0.05 1.45
CA TYR A 237 17.21 0.21 2.13
C TYR A 237 17.41 -0.87 3.21
N ILE A 238 18.61 -1.46 3.22
CA ILE A 238 19.08 -2.49 4.15
C ILE A 238 20.33 -1.94 4.82
N ARG A 239 20.16 -1.55 6.09
CA ARG A 239 21.24 -1.04 6.92
C ARG A 239 22.28 -2.13 7.20
N THR A 240 23.56 -1.77 7.10
CA THR A 240 24.70 -2.61 7.48
C THR A 240 25.60 -1.90 8.48
N THR A 241 26.19 -2.68 9.37
CA THR A 241 27.23 -2.24 10.31
C THR A 241 28.54 -2.92 9.91
N SER A 242 29.08 -3.84 10.70
CA SER A 242 30.38 -4.47 10.43
C SER A 242 30.36 -5.54 9.34
N ALA A 243 29.18 -5.95 8.85
CA ALA A 243 29.02 -7.02 7.88
C ALA A 243 27.85 -6.75 6.91
N PRO A 244 27.87 -7.35 5.72
CA PRO A 244 26.71 -7.42 4.84
C PRO A 244 25.47 -7.97 5.57
N VAL A 245 24.30 -7.46 5.23
CA VAL A 245 23.02 -7.90 5.81
C VAL A 245 22.05 -8.29 4.71
N THR A 246 21.37 -9.41 4.91
CA THR A 246 20.34 -9.92 4.01
C THR A 246 18.96 -9.59 4.55
N ARG A 247 18.15 -8.90 3.76
CA ARG A 247 16.69 -8.87 3.93
C ARG A 247 16.12 -10.12 3.26
N ALA A 248 15.43 -10.96 4.03
CA ALA A 248 14.75 -12.14 3.49
C ALA A 248 13.59 -11.73 2.56
N ALA A 249 13.24 -12.63 1.63
CA ALA A 249 12.12 -12.41 0.72
C ALA A 249 10.81 -12.25 1.50
N ASP A 250 9.97 -11.35 1.00
CA ASP A 250 8.60 -11.20 1.51
C ASP A 250 7.73 -12.33 0.92
N ILE A 251 7.18 -13.16 1.79
CA ILE A 251 6.35 -14.30 1.43
C ILE A 251 4.96 -14.09 2.03
N VAL A 252 3.99 -13.89 1.14
CA VAL A 252 2.57 -13.94 1.50
C VAL A 252 2.14 -15.40 1.53
N GLY A 253 1.95 -15.95 2.73
CA GLY A 253 1.64 -17.35 2.93
C GLY A 253 0.26 -17.74 2.36
N ALA A 254 -0.05 -19.04 2.38
CA ALA A 254 -1.27 -19.57 1.76
C ALA A 254 -2.56 -19.16 2.49
N GLY A 255 -2.47 -18.58 3.69
CA GLY A 255 -3.60 -18.11 4.47
C GLY A 255 -4.42 -17.08 3.71
N ILE A 256 -5.74 -17.22 3.78
CA ILE A 256 -6.70 -16.31 3.14
C ILE A 256 -7.11 -15.24 4.14
N GLY A 257 -7.50 -14.07 3.64
CA GLY A 257 -8.06 -13.00 4.45
C GLY A 257 -7.12 -11.83 4.68
N LEU A 258 -7.21 -11.18 5.84
CA LEU A 258 -6.49 -9.95 6.15
C LEU A 258 -5.02 -10.24 6.43
N VAL A 259 -4.11 -9.77 5.58
CA VAL A 259 -2.66 -9.98 5.74
C VAL A 259 -2.02 -8.83 6.51
N ALA A 260 -2.48 -7.60 6.30
CA ALA A 260 -1.98 -6.42 7.02
C ALA A 260 -2.99 -5.29 7.04
N SER A 261 -2.88 -4.41 8.04
CA SER A 261 -3.63 -3.16 8.10
C SER A 261 -2.86 -2.11 8.91
N ASN A 262 -2.96 -0.85 8.50
CA ASN A 262 -2.46 0.27 9.27
C ASN A 262 -3.35 0.66 10.47
N VAL A 263 -4.57 0.12 10.55
CA VAL A 263 -5.49 0.34 11.67
C VAL A 263 -4.99 -0.48 12.86
N PRO A 264 -4.62 0.10 14.02
CA PRO A 264 -4.16 -0.69 15.17
C PRO A 264 -5.31 -1.49 15.81
N ILE A 265 -4.98 -2.58 16.49
CA ILE A 265 -5.87 -3.22 17.45
C ILE A 265 -5.51 -2.67 18.83
N ALA A 266 -6.43 -1.94 19.45
CA ALA A 266 -6.20 -1.31 20.76
C ALA A 266 -6.50 -2.29 21.91
N GLU A 267 -7.41 -3.23 21.69
CA GLU A 267 -7.88 -4.16 22.69
C GLU A 267 -6.87 -5.31 22.89
N PRO A 268 -6.39 -5.54 24.13
CA PRO A 268 -5.49 -6.65 24.42
C PRO A 268 -6.21 -7.99 24.26
N MET A 269 -5.46 -9.02 23.88
CA MET A 269 -5.95 -10.39 23.87
C MET A 269 -6.39 -10.79 25.29
N TRP A 270 -7.57 -11.39 25.40
CA TRP A 270 -8.04 -11.96 26.66
C TRP A 270 -7.11 -13.08 27.10
N VAL A 271 -6.74 -13.05 28.38
CA VAL A 271 -5.98 -14.07 29.07
C VAL A 271 -6.64 -14.34 30.41
N ALA A 272 -6.46 -15.54 30.96
CA ALA A 272 -6.98 -15.83 32.29
C ALA A 272 -6.35 -14.87 33.32
N GLY A 273 -7.18 -14.13 34.05
CA GLY A 273 -6.72 -13.06 34.94
C GLY A 273 -7.88 -12.29 35.57
N THR A 274 -7.58 -11.13 36.14
CA THR A 274 -8.56 -10.27 36.81
C THR A 274 -8.70 -8.95 36.06
N TYR A 275 -9.93 -8.58 35.72
CA TYR A 275 -10.23 -7.37 34.96
C TYR A 275 -11.08 -6.37 35.76
N ALA A 276 -10.79 -5.08 35.60
CA ALA A 276 -11.62 -4.01 36.14
C ALA A 276 -12.97 -3.91 35.41
N LYS A 277 -13.96 -3.29 36.04
CA LYS A 277 -15.22 -2.94 35.36
C LYS A 277 -14.92 -1.95 34.23
N GLY A 278 -15.50 -2.15 33.05
CA GLY A 278 -15.26 -1.36 31.84
C GLY A 278 -13.98 -1.73 31.08
N ALA A 279 -13.19 -2.70 31.57
CA ALA A 279 -12.02 -3.17 30.84
C ALA A 279 -12.45 -3.85 29.53
N LYS A 280 -11.75 -3.52 28.43
CA LYS A 280 -11.99 -4.09 27.11
C LYS A 280 -10.90 -5.08 26.74
N VAL A 281 -11.31 -6.23 26.23
CA VAL A 281 -10.43 -7.33 25.78
C VAL A 281 -10.98 -7.90 24.49
N ARG A 282 -10.17 -8.66 23.75
CA ARG A 282 -10.61 -9.38 22.55
C ARG A 282 -10.34 -10.88 22.62
N ASP A 283 -11.11 -11.65 21.87
CA ASP A 283 -10.83 -13.06 21.63
C ASP A 283 -9.94 -13.29 20.38
N ALA A 284 -9.71 -14.57 20.05
CA ALA A 284 -8.95 -14.99 18.87
C ALA A 284 -9.65 -14.67 17.54
N ALA A 285 -10.98 -14.49 17.55
CA ALA A 285 -11.76 -14.07 16.40
C ALA A 285 -11.86 -12.53 16.28
N ASN A 286 -11.12 -11.80 17.12
CA ASN A 286 -11.11 -10.34 17.19
C ASN A 286 -12.47 -9.73 17.58
N LEU A 287 -13.31 -10.48 18.32
CA LEU A 287 -14.51 -9.93 18.94
C LEU A 287 -14.12 -9.23 20.25
N THR A 288 -14.62 -8.02 20.45
CA THR A 288 -14.36 -7.20 21.63
C THR A 288 -15.41 -7.47 22.71
N TYR A 289 -14.96 -7.57 23.96
CA TYR A 289 -15.79 -7.74 25.14
C TYR A 289 -15.46 -6.67 26.17
N GLU A 290 -16.49 -6.17 26.85
CA GLU A 290 -16.37 -5.24 27.98
C GLU A 290 -16.76 -5.94 29.28
N SER A 291 -15.93 -5.80 30.32
CA SER A 291 -16.20 -6.35 31.65
C SER A 291 -17.29 -5.56 32.37
N LEU A 292 -18.37 -6.23 32.77
CA LEU A 292 -19.51 -5.62 33.47
C LEU A 292 -19.31 -5.51 34.99
N VAL A 293 -18.36 -6.28 35.54
CA VAL A 293 -18.10 -6.36 36.98
C VAL A 293 -16.65 -5.98 37.32
N ALA A 294 -16.44 -5.49 38.54
CA ALA A 294 -15.09 -5.25 39.06
C ALA A 294 -14.47 -6.58 39.52
N GLY A 295 -13.17 -6.76 39.29
CA GLY A 295 -12.48 -7.99 39.68
C GLY A 295 -12.93 -9.21 38.85
N ASN A 296 -13.30 -9.00 37.58
CA ASN A 296 -13.83 -10.06 36.74
C ASN A 296 -12.76 -11.11 36.41
N THR A 297 -13.01 -12.35 36.82
CA THR A 297 -12.15 -13.52 36.55
C THR A 297 -12.83 -14.56 35.65
N ALA A 298 -14.04 -14.27 35.16
CA ALA A 298 -14.81 -15.24 34.38
C ALA A 298 -14.29 -15.37 32.94
N ALA A 299 -14.53 -16.53 32.34
CA ALA A 299 -14.31 -16.75 30.91
C ALA A 299 -15.27 -15.89 30.08
N LEU A 300 -14.85 -15.56 28.84
CA LEU A 300 -15.64 -14.72 27.90
C LEU A 300 -17.03 -15.29 27.57
N SER A 301 -17.25 -16.58 27.79
CA SER A 301 -18.56 -17.23 27.61
C SER A 301 -19.62 -16.77 28.62
N ASP A 302 -19.24 -16.18 29.75
CA ASP A 302 -20.16 -15.70 30.78
C ASP A 302 -20.76 -14.33 30.40
N LYS A 303 -21.92 -14.37 29.75
CA LYS A 303 -22.67 -13.19 29.30
C LYS A 303 -23.19 -12.30 30.43
N THR A 304 -23.16 -12.76 31.69
CA THR A 304 -23.56 -11.93 32.84
C THR A 304 -22.44 -10.99 33.28
N LYS A 305 -21.20 -11.31 32.92
CA LYS A 305 -19.99 -10.56 33.31
C LYS A 305 -19.26 -9.93 32.13
N TRP A 306 -19.49 -10.44 30.92
CA TRP A 306 -18.90 -9.91 29.69
C TRP A 306 -19.98 -9.48 28.71
N LEU A 307 -19.89 -8.25 28.24
CA LEU A 307 -20.73 -7.70 27.18
C LEU A 307 -19.98 -7.75 25.84
N PRO A 308 -20.42 -8.54 24.84
CA PRO A 308 -19.85 -8.47 23.50
C PRO A 308 -20.23 -7.16 22.82
N LEU A 309 -19.23 -6.42 22.31
CA LEU A 309 -19.40 -5.12 21.64
C LEU A 309 -19.32 -5.19 20.11
N GLY A 310 -18.99 -6.36 19.54
CA GLY A 310 -18.74 -6.54 18.12
C GLY A 310 -17.24 -6.68 17.81
N LEU A 311 -16.91 -6.72 16.51
CA LEU A 311 -15.53 -6.87 16.06
C LEU A 311 -14.69 -5.62 16.39
N THR A 312 -13.40 -5.82 16.65
CA THR A 312 -12.43 -4.72 16.82
C THR A 312 -12.45 -3.77 15.61
N ASN A 313 -12.06 -2.51 15.81
CA ASN A 313 -12.12 -1.47 14.76
C ASN A 313 -11.54 -1.96 13.42
N ARG A 314 -10.36 -2.61 13.44
CA ARG A 314 -9.69 -3.18 12.25
C ARG A 314 -10.55 -4.17 11.46
N TRP A 315 -11.40 -4.93 12.13
CA TRP A 315 -12.12 -6.08 11.55
C TRP A 315 -13.55 -5.77 11.14
N LYS A 316 -14.09 -4.60 11.52
CA LYS A 316 -15.44 -4.17 11.14
C LYS A 316 -15.68 -4.17 9.63
N VAL A 317 -14.66 -3.81 8.83
CA VAL A 317 -14.70 -3.87 7.36
C VAL A 317 -15.02 -5.25 6.77
N PHE A 318 -14.86 -6.33 7.54
CA PHE A 318 -15.18 -7.69 7.11
C PHE A 318 -16.37 -8.29 7.86
N ASP A 319 -17.05 -7.50 8.68
CA ASP A 319 -18.28 -7.91 9.32
C ASP A 319 -19.44 -7.92 8.32
N LYS A 320 -20.59 -8.45 8.72
CA LYS A 320 -21.78 -8.52 7.86
C LYS A 320 -22.60 -7.23 7.85
N ALA A 321 -22.29 -6.30 8.74
CA ALA A 321 -23.04 -5.09 8.99
C ALA A 321 -22.40 -3.90 8.26
N VAL A 322 -22.95 -3.54 7.10
CA VAL A 322 -22.40 -2.47 6.24
C VAL A 322 -22.34 -1.11 6.97
N ASN A 323 -23.18 -0.90 7.97
CA ASN A 323 -23.16 0.32 8.79
C ASN A 323 -22.07 0.33 9.88
N SER A 324 -21.42 -0.79 10.17
CA SER A 324 -20.28 -0.89 11.07
C SER A 324 -19.01 -0.52 10.30
N GLN A 325 -18.38 0.59 10.66
CA GLN A 325 -17.21 1.08 9.92
C GLN A 325 -15.88 0.83 10.67
N THR A 326 -14.88 0.36 9.93
CA THR A 326 -13.47 0.52 10.29
C THR A 326 -13.05 1.95 10.01
N SER A 327 -12.35 2.60 10.95
CA SER A 327 -11.89 3.98 10.81
C SER A 327 -10.40 4.14 11.11
N ALA A 328 -9.72 4.98 10.34
CA ALA A 328 -8.35 5.43 10.59
C ALA A 328 -8.17 6.91 10.23
N PRO A 329 -7.29 7.66 10.93
CA PRO A 329 -7.05 9.07 10.65
C PRO A 329 -6.32 9.26 9.32
N GLY A 330 -6.89 10.06 8.41
CA GLY A 330 -6.29 10.48 7.15
C GLY A 330 -6.21 9.41 6.06
N LEU A 331 -5.67 8.23 6.37
CA LEU A 331 -5.57 7.10 5.45
C LEU A 331 -5.92 5.79 6.17
N LEU A 332 -6.79 5.00 5.55
CA LEU A 332 -7.06 3.62 5.93
C LEU A 332 -6.52 2.70 4.84
N ALA A 333 -5.54 1.86 5.18
CA ALA A 333 -4.93 0.91 4.26
C ALA A 333 -4.89 -0.50 4.83
N PHE A 334 -5.21 -1.49 4.00
CA PHE A 334 -5.11 -2.89 4.35
C PHE A 334 -4.84 -3.76 3.12
N SER A 335 -4.23 -4.92 3.34
CA SER A 335 -3.92 -5.89 2.31
C SER A 335 -4.64 -7.20 2.57
N VAL A 336 -5.35 -7.71 1.58
CA VAL A 336 -6.16 -8.93 1.66
C VAL A 336 -5.78 -9.94 0.58
N LYS A 337 -5.87 -11.21 0.93
CA LYS A 337 -5.66 -12.33 0.00
C LYS A 337 -6.96 -13.11 -0.18
N ALA A 338 -7.39 -13.28 -1.44
CA ALA A 338 -8.54 -14.11 -1.78
C ALA A 338 -8.22 -15.60 -1.62
N GLY A 339 -9.22 -16.39 -1.22
CA GLY A 339 -9.13 -17.86 -1.20
C GLY A 339 -9.28 -18.56 -2.56
N GLY A 340 -9.33 -17.79 -3.64
CA GLY A 340 -9.42 -18.30 -5.00
C GLY A 340 -9.17 -17.19 -6.01
N LEU A 341 -9.50 -17.44 -7.28
CA LEU A 341 -9.50 -16.39 -8.30
C LEU A 341 -10.50 -15.30 -7.90
N ALA A 342 -10.04 -14.07 -7.78
CA ALA A 342 -10.88 -12.90 -7.60
C ALA A 342 -10.59 -11.90 -8.71
N ASN A 343 -11.65 -11.41 -9.34
CA ASN A 343 -11.58 -10.36 -10.37
C ASN A 343 -12.44 -9.14 -10.01
N THR A 344 -13.11 -9.17 -8.85
CA THR A 344 -13.92 -8.05 -8.40
C THR A 344 -13.77 -7.79 -6.92
N LEU A 345 -13.57 -6.51 -6.60
CA LEU A 345 -13.59 -5.96 -5.26
C LEU A 345 -14.71 -4.92 -5.17
N MET A 346 -15.56 -5.04 -4.16
CA MET A 346 -16.61 -4.07 -3.86
C MET A 346 -16.36 -3.52 -2.45
N LEU A 347 -16.37 -2.20 -2.34
CA LEU A 347 -16.18 -1.46 -1.11
C LEU A 347 -17.44 -0.65 -0.87
N LEU A 348 -18.08 -0.85 0.28
CA LEU A 348 -19.34 -0.22 0.62
C LEU A 348 -19.20 0.70 1.82
N ASN A 349 -20.04 1.75 1.82
CA ASN A 349 -20.08 2.74 2.89
C ASN A 349 -18.67 3.32 3.16
N VAL A 350 -17.99 3.72 2.08
CA VAL A 350 -16.65 4.28 2.13
C VAL A 350 -16.76 5.78 2.34
N GLU A 351 -16.06 6.29 3.35
CA GLU A 351 -15.83 7.72 3.56
C GLU A 351 -14.36 8.02 3.24
N GLY A 352 -14.13 8.80 2.19
CA GLY A 352 -12.81 9.11 1.66
C GLY A 352 -12.90 10.02 0.44
N ALA A 353 -11.81 10.71 0.13
CA ALA A 353 -11.66 11.48 -1.10
C ALA A 353 -11.35 10.59 -2.30
N SER A 354 -10.59 9.50 -2.09
CA SER A 354 -10.28 8.51 -3.12
C SER A 354 -10.07 7.13 -2.53
N VAL A 355 -10.23 6.12 -3.39
CA VAL A 355 -9.83 4.74 -3.11
C VAL A 355 -8.88 4.30 -4.21
N THR A 356 -7.76 3.74 -3.80
CA THR A 356 -6.82 3.04 -4.69
C THR A 356 -6.76 1.57 -4.34
N VAL A 357 -6.76 0.73 -5.37
CA VAL A 357 -6.56 -0.72 -5.25
C VAL A 357 -5.36 -1.10 -6.09
N SER A 358 -4.41 -1.82 -5.48
CA SER A 358 -3.25 -2.38 -6.16
C SER A 358 -3.14 -3.90 -5.98
N GLN A 359 -2.54 -4.59 -6.95
CA GLN A 359 -2.30 -6.04 -6.92
C GLN A 359 -0.81 -6.37 -7.05
N SER A 360 -0.33 -7.37 -6.30
CA SER A 360 1.08 -7.79 -6.28
C SER A 360 1.62 -8.40 -7.58
N GLU A 361 0.79 -9.06 -8.40
CA GLU A 361 1.27 -9.91 -9.52
C GLU A 361 1.24 -9.25 -10.90
N SER A 362 0.29 -8.33 -11.15
CA SER A 362 -0.01 -7.84 -12.50
C SER A 362 0.36 -6.38 -12.74
N GLY A 363 0.84 -5.68 -11.72
CA GLY A 363 0.98 -4.23 -11.76
C GLY A 363 -0.37 -3.48 -11.83
N TYR A 364 -1.50 -4.17 -11.60
CA TYR A 364 -2.81 -3.53 -11.53
C TYR A 364 -2.82 -2.49 -10.42
N ILE A 365 -3.07 -1.23 -10.79
CA ILE A 365 -3.30 -0.10 -9.88
C ILE A 365 -4.45 0.71 -10.48
N ARG A 366 -5.51 0.91 -9.70
CA ARG A 366 -6.66 1.73 -10.10
C ARG A 366 -7.06 2.64 -8.94
N THR A 367 -7.35 3.89 -9.28
CA THR A 367 -7.85 4.89 -8.34
C THR A 367 -9.23 5.36 -8.78
N LYS A 368 -10.20 5.33 -7.86
CA LYS A 368 -11.51 5.96 -8.03
C LYS A 368 -11.63 7.14 -7.07
N ARG A 369 -12.01 8.30 -7.59
CA ARG A 369 -12.33 9.48 -6.76
C ARG A 369 -13.74 9.34 -6.21
N LEU A 370 -13.90 9.62 -4.93
CA LEU A 370 -15.18 9.56 -4.22
C LEU A 370 -15.75 10.92 -3.88
N VAL A 371 -14.99 12.00 -4.11
CA VAL A 371 -15.49 13.37 -3.99
C VAL A 371 -16.55 13.60 -5.06
N ARG A 372 -17.78 13.91 -4.62
CA ARG A 372 -18.89 14.31 -5.47
C ARG A 372 -19.35 15.72 -5.09
N HIS A 373 -19.75 16.48 -6.09
CA HIS A 373 -20.30 17.82 -5.95
C HIS A 373 -21.51 17.93 -6.89
N ASP A 374 -22.56 17.18 -6.55
CA ASP A 374 -23.77 17.07 -7.36
C ASP A 374 -24.70 18.26 -7.04
N VAL A 375 -24.42 19.41 -7.65
CA VAL A 375 -25.14 20.67 -7.40
C VAL A 375 -26.04 21.10 -8.56
N LEU A 376 -27.14 21.77 -8.24
CA LEU A 376 -28.11 22.26 -9.21
C LEU A 376 -27.82 23.66 -9.73
N SER A 377 -26.92 24.40 -9.08
CA SER A 377 -26.55 25.76 -9.48
C SER A 377 -25.06 26.06 -9.24
N TRP A 378 -24.56 27.07 -9.96
CA TRP A 378 -23.22 27.60 -9.72
C TRP A 378 -23.07 28.21 -8.32
N TYR A 379 -24.15 28.67 -7.69
CA TYR A 379 -24.11 29.15 -6.31
C TYR A 379 -23.82 27.99 -5.37
N ASP A 380 -24.61 26.91 -5.43
CA ASP A 380 -24.43 25.73 -4.57
C ASP A 380 -23.05 25.10 -4.79
N PHE A 381 -22.50 25.16 -6.02
CA PHE A 381 -21.13 24.71 -6.31
C PHE A 381 -20.07 25.33 -5.39
N TYR A 382 -20.21 26.61 -5.05
CA TYR A 382 -19.24 27.33 -4.22
C TYR A 382 -19.56 27.29 -2.72
N TYR A 383 -20.81 27.02 -2.34
CA TYR A 383 -21.27 27.16 -0.95
C TYR A 383 -21.67 25.83 -0.28
N GLU A 384 -21.86 24.74 -1.02
CA GLU A 384 -22.11 23.41 -0.44
C GLU A 384 -20.81 22.60 -0.26
N GLU A 385 -20.76 21.83 0.82
CA GLU A 385 -19.62 20.94 1.09
C GLU A 385 -19.64 19.73 0.15
N PRO A 386 -18.51 19.39 -0.52
CA PRO A 386 -18.40 18.19 -1.32
C PRO A 386 -18.65 16.93 -0.49
N ILE A 387 -19.49 16.02 -0.99
CA ILE A 387 -19.73 14.72 -0.35
C ILE A 387 -18.54 13.81 -0.65
N ARG A 388 -17.95 13.24 0.40
CA ARG A 388 -16.82 12.30 0.34
C ARG A 388 -17.23 10.90 0.79
N ALA A 389 -18.41 10.46 0.34
CA ALA A 389 -19.00 9.19 0.74
C ALA A 389 -19.56 8.47 -0.49
N GLY A 390 -19.31 7.16 -0.59
CA GLY A 390 -19.86 6.37 -1.67
C GLY A 390 -19.42 4.91 -1.67
N ASP A 391 -20.07 4.14 -2.53
CA ASP A 391 -19.69 2.76 -2.83
C ASP A 391 -18.70 2.75 -4.01
N ALA A 392 -17.69 1.88 -3.96
CA ALA A 392 -16.70 1.71 -5.02
C ALA A 392 -16.62 0.25 -5.45
N VAL A 393 -16.55 0.01 -6.77
CA VAL A 393 -16.40 -1.32 -7.35
C VAL A 393 -15.20 -1.31 -8.27
N PHE A 394 -14.36 -2.34 -8.21
CA PHE A 394 -13.26 -2.60 -9.10
C PHE A 394 -13.49 -3.98 -9.72
N ASP A 395 -13.94 -4.04 -10.96
CA ASP A 395 -14.37 -5.25 -11.68
C ASP A 395 -13.42 -5.67 -12.81
N ASP A 396 -12.31 -4.95 -12.99
CA ASP A 396 -11.25 -5.18 -13.97
C ASP A 396 -9.97 -5.76 -13.35
N ILE A 397 -10.05 -6.34 -12.14
CA ILE A 397 -8.88 -6.90 -11.45
C ILE A 397 -8.41 -8.18 -12.18
N PRO A 398 -7.14 -8.24 -12.63
CA PRO A 398 -6.60 -9.44 -13.26
C PRO A 398 -6.66 -10.66 -12.31
N PRO A 399 -7.23 -11.80 -12.73
CA PRO A 399 -7.51 -12.92 -11.83
C PRO A 399 -6.25 -13.77 -11.58
N TYR A 400 -5.34 -13.28 -10.75
CA TYR A 400 -4.17 -14.04 -10.29
C TYR A 400 -4.50 -14.77 -8.98
N PRO A 401 -4.37 -16.11 -8.93
CA PRO A 401 -4.64 -16.86 -7.72
C PRO A 401 -3.58 -16.53 -6.67
N GLY A 402 -4.05 -16.20 -5.45
CA GLY A 402 -3.16 -15.89 -4.33
C GLY A 402 -2.48 -14.53 -4.37
N ALA A 403 -2.82 -13.67 -5.35
CA ALA A 403 -2.35 -12.30 -5.41
C ALA A 403 -2.83 -11.49 -4.19
N LEU A 404 -1.96 -10.62 -3.69
CA LEU A 404 -2.29 -9.71 -2.59
C LEU A 404 -2.93 -8.45 -3.17
N LEU A 405 -4.13 -8.11 -2.68
CA LEU A 405 -4.80 -6.86 -3.02
C LEU A 405 -4.63 -5.87 -1.87
N THR A 406 -4.05 -4.71 -2.17
CA THR A 406 -3.94 -3.61 -1.20
C THR A 406 -4.97 -2.56 -1.51
N VAL A 407 -5.82 -2.28 -0.53
CA VAL A 407 -6.84 -1.23 -0.57
C VAL A 407 -6.36 -0.07 0.26
N ALA A 408 -6.41 1.13 -0.31
CA ALA A 408 -6.03 2.37 0.35
C ALA A 408 -7.12 3.42 0.14
N ILE A 409 -7.67 3.95 1.24
CA ILE A 409 -8.72 4.96 1.27
C ILE A 409 -8.14 6.22 1.88
N ASP A 410 -7.99 7.27 1.07
CA ASP A 410 -7.41 8.55 1.48
C ASP A 410 -8.49 9.59 1.66
N ASN A 411 -8.46 10.30 2.79
CA ASN A 411 -9.34 11.43 3.09
C ASN A 411 -8.54 12.69 3.52
N GLY A 412 -7.24 12.74 3.23
CA GLY A 412 -6.35 13.84 3.57
C GLY A 412 -6.10 13.92 5.08
N SER A 413 -6.71 14.91 5.73
CA SER A 413 -6.64 15.12 7.18
C SER A 413 -7.85 14.58 7.94
N ALA A 414 -8.96 14.30 7.25
CA ALA A 414 -10.16 13.73 7.86
C ALA A 414 -10.03 12.21 8.06
N ASP A 415 -10.90 11.63 8.87
CA ASP A 415 -10.94 10.18 9.04
C ASP A 415 -11.33 9.48 7.73
N SER A 416 -10.59 8.43 7.37
CA SER A 416 -10.99 7.48 6.35
C SER A 416 -11.80 6.36 6.99
N ARG A 417 -12.94 5.99 6.38
CA ARG A 417 -13.82 4.94 6.90
C ARG A 417 -14.30 3.99 5.81
N ILE A 418 -14.59 2.75 6.19
CA ILE A 418 -15.18 1.75 5.30
C ILE A 418 -16.07 0.80 6.09
N GLY A 419 -17.26 0.52 5.55
CA GLY A 419 -18.23 -0.40 6.13
C GLY A 419 -18.00 -1.86 5.73
N ALA A 420 -17.86 -2.13 4.43
CA ALA A 420 -17.66 -3.51 3.97
C ALA A 420 -16.65 -3.62 2.82
N CYS A 421 -15.81 -4.64 2.87
CA CYS A 421 -14.90 -5.03 1.80
C CYS A 421 -15.25 -6.44 1.32
N LEU A 422 -15.64 -6.53 0.06
CA LEU A 422 -16.25 -7.70 -0.54
C LEU A 422 -15.46 -8.13 -1.76
N LEU A 423 -14.75 -9.25 -1.63
CA LEU A 423 -13.84 -9.77 -2.64
C LEU A 423 -14.38 -11.07 -3.24
N GLY A 424 -14.33 -11.18 -4.56
CA GLY A 424 -14.82 -12.39 -5.22
C GLY A 424 -14.78 -12.35 -6.73
N ARG A 425 -15.66 -13.18 -7.31
CA ARG A 425 -15.83 -13.30 -8.76
C ARG A 425 -17.13 -12.67 -9.18
N TYR A 426 -17.08 -11.75 -10.13
CA TYR A 426 -18.30 -11.30 -10.77
C TYR A 426 -18.72 -12.20 -11.93
N ARG A 427 -20.03 -12.24 -12.16
CA ARG A 427 -20.64 -12.78 -13.37
C ARG A 427 -21.70 -11.82 -13.90
N THR A 428 -21.58 -11.48 -15.18
CA THR A 428 -22.57 -10.69 -15.92
C THR A 428 -23.69 -11.61 -16.38
N ILE A 429 -24.94 -11.22 -16.10
CA ILE A 429 -26.14 -11.99 -16.47
C ILE A 429 -26.83 -11.39 -17.69
N GLY A 430 -26.76 -10.06 -17.83
CA GLY A 430 -27.37 -9.32 -18.91
C GLY A 430 -27.08 -7.83 -18.75
N LYS A 431 -27.76 -7.01 -19.54
CA LYS A 431 -27.64 -5.54 -19.49
C LYS A 431 -28.83 -4.94 -18.74
N THR A 432 -28.57 -4.10 -17.75
CA THR A 432 -29.62 -3.37 -17.05
C THR A 432 -30.26 -2.35 -17.99
N THR A 433 -31.59 -2.32 -18.04
CA THR A 433 -32.36 -1.33 -18.81
C THR A 433 -32.48 -0.02 -18.04
N ALA A 434 -32.95 1.04 -18.69
CA ALA A 434 -32.97 2.40 -18.12
C ALA A 434 -33.94 2.61 -16.92
N SER A 435 -34.69 1.59 -16.50
CA SER A 435 -35.76 1.67 -15.50
C SER A 435 -35.34 1.26 -14.08
N MET A 436 -34.07 1.45 -13.70
CA MET A 436 -33.60 1.15 -12.34
C MET A 436 -34.17 2.14 -11.32
N SER A 437 -34.66 1.63 -10.19
CA SER A 437 -35.08 2.42 -9.04
C SER A 437 -34.36 2.01 -7.76
N GLY A 438 -33.90 3.01 -7.01
CA GLY A 438 -33.31 2.83 -5.68
C GLY A 438 -34.20 3.43 -4.61
N GLY A 439 -34.29 2.74 -3.47
CA GLY A 439 -35.06 3.16 -2.32
C GLY A 439 -34.48 2.62 -1.02
N VAL A 440 -35.19 2.88 0.07
CA VAL A 440 -34.79 2.49 1.42
C VAL A 440 -35.92 1.73 2.10
N LEU A 441 -35.58 0.62 2.75
CA LEU A 441 -36.44 -0.10 3.68
C LEU A 441 -36.08 0.36 5.10
N SER A 442 -36.94 1.17 5.71
CA SER A 442 -36.74 1.66 7.08
C SER A 442 -37.31 0.67 8.09
N TYR A 443 -36.52 0.33 9.11
CA TYR A 443 -36.99 -0.46 10.26
C TYR A 443 -37.45 0.40 11.44
N SER A 444 -37.53 1.72 11.23
CA SER A 444 -37.98 2.67 12.25
C SER A 444 -39.46 2.48 12.57
N THR A 445 -39.85 2.69 13.82
CA THR A 445 -41.26 2.63 14.25
C THR A 445 -41.70 3.99 14.75
N SER A 446 -42.86 4.45 14.29
CA SER A 446 -43.56 5.58 14.88
C SER A 446 -44.58 5.09 15.91
N THR A 447 -44.63 5.75 17.05
CA THR A 447 -45.64 5.55 18.08
C THR A 447 -46.32 6.88 18.35
N THR A 448 -47.65 6.91 18.23
CA THR A 448 -48.47 8.08 18.53
C THR A 448 -49.09 7.91 19.91
N ASP A 449 -48.90 8.87 20.80
CA ASP A 449 -49.55 8.85 22.12
C ASP A 449 -51.05 9.19 22.02
N THR A 450 -51.76 9.07 23.13
CA THR A 450 -53.21 9.36 23.24
C THR A 450 -53.54 10.84 23.00
N PHE A 451 -52.54 11.73 23.04
CA PHE A 451 -52.67 13.17 22.82
C PHE A 451 -52.29 13.58 21.38
N GLY A 452 -51.92 12.62 20.53
CA GLY A 452 -51.56 12.86 19.13
C GLY A 452 -50.09 13.20 18.89
N ASN A 453 -49.22 13.13 19.90
CA ASN A 453 -47.79 13.35 19.71
C ASN A 453 -47.14 12.10 19.09
N VAL A 454 -46.51 12.27 17.93
CA VAL A 454 -45.79 11.20 17.24
C VAL A 454 -44.33 11.19 17.71
N THR A 455 -43.89 10.07 18.28
CA THR A 455 -42.49 9.80 18.60
C THR A 455 -41.94 8.79 17.60
N MET A 456 -40.81 9.10 16.98
CA MET A 456 -40.16 8.23 16.00
C MET A 456 -38.92 7.61 16.62
N VAL A 457 -38.91 6.28 16.76
CA VAL A 457 -37.71 5.53 17.15
C VAL A 457 -36.95 5.17 15.87
N LYS A 458 -35.92 5.96 15.56
CA LYS A 458 -35.05 5.73 14.41
C LYS A 458 -34.32 4.39 14.59
N ARG A 459 -34.50 3.48 13.63
CA ARG A 459 -33.69 2.27 13.48
C ARG A 459 -32.91 2.33 12.16
N SER A 460 -32.09 1.31 11.95
CA SER A 460 -31.34 1.18 10.73
C SER A 460 -32.23 1.02 9.50
N ASN A 461 -31.62 1.20 8.34
CA ASN A 461 -32.27 1.25 7.05
C ASN A 461 -31.51 0.33 6.07
N ALA A 462 -32.22 -0.46 5.28
CA ALA A 462 -31.64 -1.31 4.23
C ALA A 462 -31.84 -0.69 2.84
N LYS A 463 -30.86 -0.83 1.95
CA LYS A 463 -31.01 -0.43 0.54
C LYS A 463 -32.00 -1.35 -0.16
N ARG A 464 -32.93 -0.82 -0.96
CA ARG A 464 -33.82 -1.59 -1.84
C ARG A 464 -33.55 -1.19 -3.28
N LEU A 465 -33.31 -2.16 -4.15
CA LEU A 465 -33.13 -1.92 -5.58
C LEU A 465 -34.13 -2.74 -6.37
N ASN A 466 -34.78 -2.11 -7.34
CA ASN A 466 -35.55 -2.81 -8.36
C ASN A 466 -34.96 -2.41 -9.71
N PHE A 467 -34.57 -3.41 -10.49
CA PHE A 467 -33.98 -3.18 -11.79
C PHE A 467 -34.34 -4.31 -12.74
N ASP A 468 -34.30 -3.95 -14.01
CA ASP A 468 -34.74 -4.76 -15.11
C ASP A 468 -33.51 -5.14 -15.93
N VAL A 469 -33.28 -6.42 -16.15
CA VAL A 469 -32.10 -6.93 -16.87
C VAL A 469 -32.53 -7.61 -18.15
N LEU A 470 -32.03 -7.12 -19.29
CA LEU A 470 -32.18 -7.80 -20.57
C LEU A 470 -31.32 -9.06 -20.57
N ILE A 471 -31.98 -10.22 -20.52
CA ILE A 471 -31.33 -11.52 -20.65
C ILE A 471 -31.20 -11.85 -22.14
N PRO A 472 -29.97 -12.14 -22.64
CA PRO A 472 -29.75 -12.53 -24.03
C PRO A 472 -30.44 -13.86 -24.37
N ALA A 473 -30.84 -14.03 -25.63
CA ALA A 473 -31.37 -15.30 -26.12
C ALA A 473 -30.35 -16.43 -25.96
N GLY A 474 -30.80 -17.57 -25.44
CA GLY A 474 -29.96 -18.74 -25.16
C GLY A 474 -29.26 -18.71 -23.79
N PHE A 475 -29.42 -17.65 -23.01
CA PHE A 475 -28.84 -17.52 -21.66
C PHE A 475 -29.89 -17.69 -20.55
N GLU A 476 -31.15 -17.98 -20.89
CA GLU A 476 -32.27 -18.04 -19.96
C GLU A 476 -32.11 -19.16 -18.92
N ASP A 477 -31.74 -20.37 -19.35
CA ASP A 477 -31.51 -21.51 -18.44
C ASP A 477 -30.38 -21.23 -17.46
N GLU A 478 -29.30 -20.61 -17.94
CA GLU A 478 -28.15 -20.26 -17.12
C GLU A 478 -28.49 -19.13 -16.15
N ALA A 479 -29.24 -18.13 -16.60
CA ALA A 479 -29.75 -17.06 -15.74
C ALA A 479 -30.65 -17.64 -14.64
N TYR A 480 -31.63 -18.48 -14.99
CA TYR A 480 -32.51 -19.14 -14.03
C TYR A 480 -31.70 -19.96 -13.01
N ARG A 481 -30.76 -20.79 -13.47
CA ARG A 481 -29.87 -21.58 -12.60
C ARG A 481 -29.07 -20.70 -11.64
N LEU A 482 -28.52 -19.59 -12.12
CA LEU A 482 -27.77 -18.64 -11.29
C LEU A 482 -28.66 -17.96 -10.26
N PHE A 483 -29.81 -17.43 -10.65
CA PHE A 483 -30.74 -16.80 -9.72
C PHE A 483 -31.23 -17.78 -8.66
N SER A 484 -31.62 -19.00 -9.04
CA SER A 484 -32.00 -20.06 -8.09
C SER A 484 -30.87 -20.42 -7.12
N THR A 485 -29.62 -20.50 -7.61
CA THR A 485 -28.46 -20.82 -6.76
C THR A 485 -28.20 -19.73 -5.72
N TYR A 486 -28.43 -18.46 -6.05
CA TYR A 486 -28.05 -17.32 -5.21
C TYR A 486 -29.22 -16.59 -4.54
N THR A 487 -30.46 -17.08 -4.65
CA THR A 487 -31.63 -16.40 -4.05
C THR A 487 -31.48 -16.23 -2.54
N ASP A 488 -31.04 -17.29 -1.85
CA ASP A 488 -30.88 -17.30 -0.39
C ASP A 488 -29.41 -17.14 0.04
N THR A 489 -28.56 -16.58 -0.82
CA THR A 489 -27.14 -16.36 -0.53
C THR A 489 -26.81 -14.88 -0.57
N GLU A 490 -25.96 -14.43 0.36
CA GLU A 490 -25.46 -13.07 0.38
C GLU A 490 -24.58 -12.81 -0.86
N ILE A 491 -24.95 -11.79 -1.64
CA ILE A 491 -24.26 -11.43 -2.88
C ILE A 491 -24.02 -9.93 -2.98
N GLY A 492 -22.97 -9.56 -3.70
CA GLY A 492 -22.82 -8.21 -4.23
C GLY A 492 -23.60 -8.07 -5.54
N VAL A 493 -24.38 -7.01 -5.70
CA VAL A 493 -25.07 -6.65 -6.93
C VAL A 493 -24.50 -5.35 -7.48
N ILE A 494 -24.24 -5.37 -8.79
CA ILE A 494 -23.82 -4.23 -9.60
C ILE A 494 -24.86 -4.12 -10.71
N ALA A 495 -25.92 -3.35 -10.47
CA ALA A 495 -26.95 -3.07 -11.47
C ALA A 495 -26.51 -1.94 -12.42
N GLY A 496 -25.62 -1.06 -11.96
CA GLY A 496 -24.93 -0.06 -12.75
C GLY A 496 -23.86 0.61 -11.90
N ASP A 497 -22.75 1.02 -12.52
CA ASP A 497 -21.60 1.63 -11.85
C ASP A 497 -21.62 3.17 -11.93
N ARG A 498 -22.39 3.74 -12.87
CA ARG A 498 -22.58 5.20 -13.01
C ARG A 498 -23.23 5.82 -11.77
N TYR A 499 -24.13 5.10 -11.12
CA TYR A 499 -24.84 5.56 -9.93
C TYR A 499 -24.46 4.69 -8.74
N SER A 500 -23.99 5.28 -7.64
CA SER A 500 -23.65 4.54 -6.40
C SER A 500 -24.86 3.77 -5.84
N MET A 501 -26.07 4.25 -6.09
CA MET A 501 -27.30 3.53 -5.73
C MET A 501 -27.41 2.16 -6.42
N GLY A 502 -26.85 1.97 -7.62
CA GLY A 502 -26.91 0.72 -8.38
C GLY A 502 -26.01 -0.40 -7.82
N ILE A 503 -25.28 -0.14 -6.74
CA ILE A 503 -24.37 -1.07 -6.09
C ILE A 503 -24.96 -1.45 -4.73
N GLY A 504 -24.89 -2.72 -4.33
CA GLY A 504 -25.37 -3.14 -3.01
C GLY A 504 -24.91 -4.53 -2.59
N TYR A 505 -24.99 -4.81 -1.29
CA TYR A 505 -24.72 -6.12 -0.69
C TYR A 505 -25.94 -6.61 0.09
N GLY A 506 -26.36 -7.86 -0.14
CA GLY A 506 -27.58 -8.41 0.43
C GLY A 506 -28.09 -9.61 -0.35
N PHE A 507 -29.41 -9.77 -0.44
CA PHE A 507 -30.08 -10.92 -1.03
C PHE A 507 -30.94 -10.54 -2.22
N LEU A 508 -31.17 -11.51 -3.11
CA LEU A 508 -32.20 -11.37 -4.13
C LEU A 508 -33.58 -11.46 -3.48
N GLY A 509 -34.47 -10.55 -3.86
CA GLY A 509 -35.89 -10.63 -3.57
C GLY A 509 -36.60 -11.48 -4.61
N GLN A 510 -37.77 -11.03 -5.05
CA GLN A 510 -38.49 -11.67 -6.14
C GLN A 510 -37.81 -11.42 -7.49
N TRP A 511 -37.75 -12.47 -8.31
CA TRP A 511 -37.24 -12.42 -9.67
C TRP A 511 -38.02 -13.38 -10.58
N SER A 512 -38.06 -13.08 -11.87
CA SER A 512 -38.65 -13.95 -12.88
C SER A 512 -37.85 -13.84 -14.18
N VAL A 513 -37.43 -14.99 -14.73
CA VAL A 513 -36.69 -15.07 -16.00
C VAL A 513 -37.68 -15.41 -17.11
N PRO A 514 -38.00 -14.47 -18.01
CA PRO A 514 -38.86 -14.76 -19.14
C PRO A 514 -38.09 -15.46 -20.26
N VAL A 515 -38.73 -16.41 -20.94
CA VAL A 515 -38.18 -17.08 -22.13
C VAL A 515 -38.64 -16.34 -23.39
N SER A 516 -37.70 -16.04 -24.30
CA SER A 516 -37.98 -15.31 -25.54
C SER A 516 -36.97 -15.67 -26.63
N ARG A 517 -37.43 -15.81 -27.88
CA ARG A 517 -36.54 -16.06 -29.04
C ARG A 517 -35.49 -14.98 -29.26
N ASN A 518 -35.74 -13.75 -28.81
CA ASN A 518 -34.89 -12.58 -29.06
C ASN A 518 -34.27 -12.02 -27.76
N GLY A 519 -34.37 -12.76 -26.64
CA GLY A 519 -34.08 -12.23 -25.32
C GLY A 519 -35.23 -11.36 -24.79
N LYS A 520 -35.32 -11.20 -23.47
CA LYS A 520 -36.36 -10.40 -22.82
C LYS A 520 -35.91 -9.91 -21.45
N THR A 521 -36.51 -8.82 -21.00
CA THR A 521 -36.21 -8.19 -19.72
C THR A 521 -36.79 -8.99 -18.55
N ALA A 522 -35.93 -9.38 -17.62
CA ALA A 522 -36.28 -9.96 -16.33
C ALA A 522 -36.29 -8.87 -15.27
N SER A 523 -37.36 -8.80 -14.47
CA SER A 523 -37.42 -7.89 -13.33
C SER A 523 -36.83 -8.55 -12.08
N ILE A 524 -35.99 -7.81 -11.37
CA ILE A 524 -35.22 -8.30 -10.22
C ILE A 524 -35.38 -7.31 -9.08
N GLU A 525 -35.89 -7.80 -7.95
CA GLU A 525 -35.83 -7.12 -6.67
C GLU A 525 -34.54 -7.52 -5.93
N PHE A 526 -33.90 -6.56 -5.27
CA PHE A 526 -32.76 -6.78 -4.40
C PHE A 526 -32.96 -6.07 -3.07
N ARG A 527 -32.61 -6.77 -1.98
CA ARG A 527 -32.74 -6.30 -0.60
C ARG A 527 -31.36 -6.28 0.04
N GLY A 528 -30.90 -5.09 0.39
CA GLY A 528 -29.62 -4.87 1.03
C GLY A 528 -29.60 -5.35 2.48
N LEU A 529 -28.40 -5.68 2.95
CA LEU A 529 -28.10 -5.88 4.36
C LEU A 529 -27.82 -4.54 5.05
N VAL A 530 -28.01 -4.54 6.37
CA VAL A 530 -27.82 -3.39 7.27
C VAL A 530 -26.48 -3.51 7.97
#